data_AF-E6Z6I9-F1
#
_entry.id   AF-E6Z6I9-F1
#
_cell.length_a   1.000
_cell.length_b   1.000
_cell.length_c   1.000
_cell.angle_alpha   90.00
_cell.angle_beta   90.00
_cell.angle_gamma   90.00
#
_symmetry.space_group_name_H-M   'P 1'
#
loop_
_entity.id
_entity.type
_entity.pdbx_description
1 polymer ?
#
loop_
_entity_poly.entity_id
_entity_poly.type
_entity_poly.pdbx_seq_one_letter_code
_entity_poly.pdbx_strand_id
1 'polypeptide(L)'
;LDAPPAAVVMRAIDVPEHGGDTGFLSMYTAWETLSPTMQATIEGLNVVHSATRVFGSLYQAQNRRFSNTSVKVMDVDAGDRETVHPLVVTHPGSGRKGLYVNQVYCQRIEGMSDAESKPLLQFLYEHATRFDFTCRVRWKKDQVLV
;
A
#
# COMPACT_ATOMS: atom_id res chain seq x y z
N LEU A 1 -4.94 8.72 -6.02
CA LEU A 1 -6.00 9.52 -5.38
C LEU A 1 -5.33 10.60 -4.54
N ASP A 2 -5.86 11.82 -4.55
CA ASP A 2 -5.30 12.93 -3.78
C ASP A 2 -5.65 12.83 -2.28
N ALA A 3 -6.80 12.22 -1.95
CA ALA A 3 -7.20 11.89 -0.58
C ALA A 3 -7.61 10.41 -0.50
N PRO A 4 -6.71 9.51 -0.06
CA PRO A 4 -7.01 8.09 0.12
C PRO A 4 -8.03 7.83 1.25
N PRO A 5 -8.72 6.67 1.27
CA PRO A 5 -9.62 6.30 2.35
C PRO A 5 -8.91 6.27 3.71
N ALA A 6 -9.56 6.78 4.76
CA ALA A 6 -9.01 6.77 6.12
C ALA A 6 -9.13 5.38 6.79
N ALA A 7 -10.22 4.65 6.50
CA ALA A 7 -10.49 3.32 7.03
C ALA A 7 -11.42 2.55 6.06
N VAL A 8 -11.46 1.23 6.21
CA VAL A 8 -12.38 0.34 5.48
C VAL A 8 -13.06 -0.58 6.48
N VAL A 9 -14.40 -0.59 6.49
CA VAL A 9 -15.17 -1.55 7.29
C VAL A 9 -15.56 -2.73 6.41
N MET A 10 -15.12 -3.93 6.78
CA MET A 10 -15.37 -5.17 6.04
C MET A 10 -16.25 -6.12 6.84
N ARG A 11 -17.25 -6.72 6.19
CA ARG A 11 -18.15 -7.73 6.78
C ARG A 11 -18.04 -9.05 6.02
N ALA A 12 -17.80 -10.14 6.75
CA ALA A 12 -17.85 -11.49 6.21
C ALA A 12 -19.30 -11.96 6.05
N ILE A 13 -19.74 -12.21 4.80
CA ILE A 13 -21.10 -12.70 4.50
C ILE A 13 -21.16 -14.22 4.51
N ASP A 14 -20.30 -14.82 3.69
CA ASP A 14 -20.11 -16.26 3.57
C ASP A 14 -18.62 -16.49 3.27
N VAL A 15 -17.96 -17.31 4.08
CA VAL A 15 -16.51 -17.53 4.04
C VAL A 15 -16.24 -19.03 4.23
N PRO A 16 -15.20 -19.58 3.58
CA PRO A 16 -14.88 -20.99 3.71
C PRO A 16 -14.53 -21.37 5.15
N GLU A 17 -14.69 -22.64 5.49
CA GLU A 17 -14.30 -23.15 6.81
C GLU A 17 -12.82 -22.89 7.11
N HIS A 18 -11.95 -23.04 6.12
CA HIS A 18 -10.53 -22.75 6.18
C HIS A 18 -9.98 -22.20 4.85
N GLY A 19 -8.95 -21.36 4.92
CA GLY A 19 -8.40 -20.62 3.78
C GLY A 19 -9.03 -19.23 3.61
N GLY A 20 -8.33 -18.32 2.94
CA GLY A 20 -8.81 -16.94 2.73
C GLY A 20 -8.58 -15.97 3.90
N ASP A 21 -7.64 -16.26 4.80
CA ASP A 21 -7.22 -15.33 5.85
C ASP A 21 -6.67 -14.01 5.25
N THR A 22 -6.76 -12.92 6.02
CA THR A 22 -6.16 -11.64 5.64
C THR A 22 -5.00 -11.31 6.55
N GLY A 23 -3.85 -11.01 5.95
CA GLY A 23 -2.67 -10.48 6.64
C GLY A 23 -2.74 -8.96 6.74
N PHE A 24 -2.41 -8.43 7.90
CA PHE A 24 -2.24 -6.99 8.13
C PHE A 24 -0.87 -6.74 8.75
N LEU A 25 -0.40 -5.50 8.69
CA LEU A 25 0.86 -5.07 9.29
C LEU A 25 0.76 -3.63 9.80
N SER A 26 1.66 -3.27 10.71
CA SER A 26 1.73 -1.92 11.30
C SER A 26 2.79 -1.06 10.62
N MET A 27 2.36 -0.04 9.88
CA MET A 27 3.28 0.95 9.29
C MET A 27 3.90 1.90 10.32
N TYR A 28 3.31 2.01 11.52
CA TYR A 28 3.96 2.65 12.66
C TYR A 28 5.18 1.84 13.09
N THR A 29 5.02 0.53 13.27
CA THR A 29 6.11 -0.37 13.68
C THR A 29 7.20 -0.41 12.62
N ALA A 30 6.83 -0.43 11.34
CA ALA A 30 7.80 -0.33 10.25
C ALA A 30 8.63 0.96 10.34
N TRP A 31 8.01 2.12 10.61
CA TRP A 31 8.72 3.38 10.79
C TRP A 31 9.59 3.41 12.06
N GLU A 32 9.03 3.02 13.20
CA GLU A 32 9.68 3.06 14.52
C GLU A 32 10.90 2.13 14.64
N THR A 33 10.99 1.11 13.77
CA THR A 33 12.09 0.13 13.75
C THR A 33 13.18 0.42 12.72
N LEU A 34 13.04 1.47 11.92
CA LEU A 34 14.15 1.97 11.10
C LEU A 34 15.24 2.57 12.00
N SER A 35 16.49 2.47 11.57
CA SER A 35 17.58 3.13 12.30
C SER A 35 17.39 4.66 12.27
N PRO A 36 17.86 5.39 13.29
CA PRO A 36 17.76 6.85 13.31
C PRO A 36 18.37 7.51 12.06
N THR A 37 19.48 6.97 11.54
CA THR A 37 20.10 7.44 10.29
C THR A 37 19.19 7.24 9.08
N MET A 38 18.52 6.09 8.98
CA MET A 38 17.59 5.82 7.88
C MET A 38 16.36 6.71 7.98
N GLN A 39 15.81 6.91 9.18
CA GLN A 39 14.71 7.85 9.41
C GLN A 39 15.07 9.26 8.91
N ALA A 40 16.22 9.80 9.34
CA ALA A 40 16.68 11.13 8.91
C ALA A 40 16.92 11.22 7.39
N THR A 41 17.28 10.11 6.75
CA THR A 41 17.55 10.06 5.30
C THR A 41 16.25 10.14 4.48
N ILE A 42 15.15 9.53 4.96
CA ILE A 42 13.94 9.35 4.14
C ILE A 42 12.75 10.20 4.56
N GLU A 43 12.76 10.80 5.77
CA GLU A 43 11.60 11.48 6.34
C GLU A 43 11.07 12.64 5.49
N GLY A 44 11.95 13.36 4.80
CA GLY A 44 11.59 14.49 3.94
C GLY A 44 11.24 14.11 2.50
N LEU A 45 11.24 12.82 2.15
CA LEU A 45 10.99 12.37 0.78
C LEU A 45 9.49 12.28 0.48
N ASN A 46 9.15 12.47 -0.78
CA ASN A 46 7.83 12.21 -1.33
C ASN A 46 7.87 11.03 -2.30
N VAL A 47 6.74 10.36 -2.47
CA VAL A 47 6.58 9.21 -3.37
C VAL A 47 5.48 9.51 -4.37
N VAL A 48 5.71 9.12 -5.63
CA VAL A 48 4.73 9.21 -6.71
C VAL A 48 3.88 7.95 -6.72
N HIS A 49 2.56 8.10 -6.73
CA HIS A 49 1.59 7.02 -6.76
C HIS A 49 0.75 7.08 -8.03
N SER A 50 0.48 5.92 -8.64
CA SER A 50 -0.53 5.77 -9.69
C SER A 50 -1.11 4.36 -9.67
N ALA A 51 -2.25 4.16 -10.31
CA ALA A 51 -2.91 2.88 -10.43
C ALA A 51 -2.60 2.19 -11.78
N THR A 52 -1.51 2.58 -12.44
CA THR A 52 -1.16 2.10 -13.79
C THR A 52 -1.07 0.58 -13.86
N ARG A 53 -0.58 -0.06 -12.78
CA ARG A 53 -0.47 -1.53 -12.66
C ARG A 53 -1.77 -2.24 -12.25
N VAL A 54 -2.81 -1.50 -11.87
CA VAL A 54 -4.10 -2.05 -11.42
C VAL A 54 -5.20 -1.89 -12.48
N PHE A 55 -5.26 -0.73 -13.14
CA PHE A 55 -6.24 -0.48 -14.20
C PHE A 55 -5.80 0.52 -15.27
N GLY A 56 -4.54 1.00 -15.26
CA GLY A 56 -4.01 1.87 -16.32
C GLY A 56 -3.21 1.11 -17.39
N SER A 57 -2.28 1.82 -18.05
CA SER A 57 -1.55 1.31 -19.22
C SER A 57 -0.74 0.05 -18.92
N LEU A 58 -0.03 -0.01 -17.78
CA LEU A 58 0.76 -1.20 -17.44
C LEU A 58 -0.11 -2.42 -17.17
N TYR A 59 -1.30 -2.25 -16.59
CA TYR A 59 -2.26 -3.34 -16.41
C TYR A 59 -2.78 -3.87 -17.75
N GLN A 60 -3.04 -2.98 -18.71
CA GLN A 60 -3.51 -3.34 -20.05
C GLN A 60 -2.44 -4.01 -20.91
N ALA A 61 -1.17 -3.68 -20.68
CA ALA A 61 -0.04 -4.27 -21.38
C ALA A 61 0.35 -5.69 -20.89
N GLN A 62 -0.27 -6.19 -19.80
CA GLN A 62 0.05 -7.50 -19.21
C GLN A 62 -1.15 -8.46 -19.18
N ASN A 63 -0.89 -9.73 -18.85
CA ASN A 63 -1.84 -10.83 -19.07
C ASN A 63 -2.66 -11.23 -17.83
N ARG A 64 -2.24 -10.88 -16.60
CA ARG A 64 -2.99 -11.24 -15.39
C ARG A 64 -4.16 -10.28 -15.22
N ARG A 65 -5.37 -10.72 -15.54
CA ARG A 65 -6.58 -9.89 -15.47
C ARG A 65 -7.46 -10.26 -14.27
N PHE A 66 -8.08 -9.25 -13.67
CA PHE A 66 -9.18 -9.45 -12.72
C PHE A 66 -10.44 -9.91 -13.46
N SER A 67 -11.26 -10.75 -12.82
CA SER A 67 -12.61 -11.05 -13.32
C SER A 67 -13.55 -9.87 -13.09
N ASN A 68 -14.68 -9.87 -13.79
CA ASN A 68 -15.73 -8.86 -13.64
C ASN A 68 -16.63 -9.07 -12.40
N THR A 69 -16.36 -10.07 -11.55
CA THR A 69 -17.19 -10.41 -10.38
C THR A 69 -17.24 -9.26 -9.36
N SER A 70 -16.14 -8.54 -9.18
CA SER A 70 -16.05 -7.44 -8.21
C SER A 70 -15.21 -6.25 -8.69
N VAL A 71 -14.78 -6.26 -9.96
CA VAL A 71 -13.96 -5.20 -10.55
C VAL A 71 -14.71 -4.59 -11.72
N LYS A 72 -14.89 -3.26 -11.68
CA LYS A 72 -15.47 -2.50 -12.79
C LYS A 72 -14.44 -2.32 -13.90
N VAL A 73 -14.90 -2.18 -15.13
CA VAL A 73 -14.06 -1.62 -16.20
C VAL A 73 -13.83 -0.15 -15.86
N MET A 74 -12.56 0.26 -15.87
CA MET A 74 -12.13 1.59 -15.48
C MET A 74 -11.48 2.29 -16.67
N ASP A 75 -11.46 3.62 -16.61
CA ASP A 75 -10.75 4.46 -17.55
C ASP A 75 -9.23 4.35 -17.35
N VAL A 76 -8.48 4.24 -18.46
CA VAL A 76 -7.02 4.01 -18.45
C VAL A 76 -6.28 5.27 -17.99
N ASP A 77 -6.72 6.46 -18.44
CA ASP A 77 -6.10 7.73 -18.08
C ASP A 77 -6.25 8.00 -16.58
N ALA A 78 -7.39 7.64 -15.99
CA ALA A 78 -7.59 7.66 -14.55
C ALA A 78 -6.64 6.72 -13.79
N GLY A 79 -6.23 5.61 -14.43
CA GLY A 79 -5.26 4.66 -13.87
C GLY A 79 -3.84 5.18 -13.91
N ASP A 80 -3.49 5.89 -14.99
CA ASP A 80 -2.15 6.44 -15.19
C ASP A 80 -1.93 7.79 -14.50
N ARG A 81 -3.01 8.46 -14.06
CA ARG A 81 -2.93 9.69 -13.28
C ARG A 81 -2.04 9.52 -12.05
N GLU A 82 -0.98 10.31 -12.00
CA GLU A 82 -0.05 10.39 -10.88
C GLU A 82 -0.55 11.36 -9.80
N THR A 83 -0.19 11.05 -8.55
CA THR A 83 -0.37 11.91 -7.38
C THR A 83 0.83 11.71 -6.46
N VAL A 84 1.15 12.70 -5.63
CA VAL A 84 2.37 12.69 -4.79
C VAL A 84 1.95 12.70 -3.32
N HIS A 85 2.56 11.80 -2.54
CA HIS A 85 2.31 11.68 -1.10
C HIS A 85 3.63 11.68 -0.32
N PRO A 86 3.68 12.19 0.91
CA PRO A 86 4.85 12.08 1.77
C PRO A 86 5.19 10.61 2.04
N LEU A 87 6.49 10.27 2.06
CA LEU A 87 6.96 8.93 2.39
C LEU A 87 6.68 8.58 3.86
N VAL A 88 6.67 9.59 4.73
CA VAL A 88 6.30 9.49 6.15
C VAL A 88 5.14 10.44 6.43
N VAL A 89 4.06 9.91 7.01
CA VAL A 89 2.85 10.68 7.31
C VAL A 89 2.58 10.70 8.80
N THR A 90 1.96 11.78 9.28
CA THR A 90 1.43 11.87 10.66
C THR A 90 -0.05 11.52 10.62
N HIS A 91 -0.45 10.47 11.34
CA HIS A 91 -1.84 10.06 11.38
C HIS A 91 -2.69 11.08 12.16
N PRO A 92 -3.77 11.64 11.57
CA PRO A 92 -4.46 12.79 12.15
C PRO A 92 -5.17 12.49 13.47
N GLY A 93 -5.60 11.24 13.70
CA GLY A 93 -6.27 10.85 14.94
C GLY A 93 -5.34 10.46 16.09
N SER A 94 -4.12 10.00 15.80
CA SER A 94 -3.20 9.46 16.83
C SER A 94 -1.95 10.31 17.04
N GLY A 95 -1.65 11.23 16.12
CA GLY A 95 -0.42 12.01 16.11
C GLY A 95 0.85 11.21 15.84
N ARG A 96 0.75 9.89 15.62
CA ARG A 96 1.91 9.02 15.36
C ARG A 96 2.36 9.12 13.92
N LYS A 97 3.69 9.03 13.71
CA LYS A 97 4.30 8.91 12.39
C LYS A 97 4.29 7.47 11.92
N GLY A 98 3.98 7.25 10.65
CA GLY A 98 4.04 5.94 10.00
C GLY A 98 4.57 6.04 8.58
N LEU A 99 5.14 4.93 8.11
CA LEU A 99 5.60 4.81 6.74
C LEU A 99 4.40 4.78 5.77
N TYR A 100 4.50 5.44 4.61
CA TYR A 100 3.41 5.52 3.64
C TYR A 100 3.88 5.14 2.24
N VAL A 101 4.17 3.84 2.09
CA VAL A 101 4.71 3.28 0.85
C VAL A 101 4.12 1.88 0.61
N ASN A 102 3.88 1.51 -0.64
CA ASN A 102 3.44 0.16 -1.01
C ASN A 102 3.80 -0.20 -2.46
N GLN A 103 4.12 -1.47 -2.70
CA GLN A 103 4.56 -1.95 -4.01
C GLN A 103 3.50 -1.85 -5.12
N VAL A 104 2.21 -1.79 -4.76
CA VAL A 104 1.12 -1.81 -5.74
C VAL A 104 1.04 -0.48 -6.46
N TYR A 105 1.06 0.63 -5.72
CA TYR A 105 0.77 1.97 -6.25
C TYR A 105 1.99 2.89 -6.33
N CYS A 106 3.04 2.70 -5.53
CA CYS A 106 4.23 3.55 -5.58
C CYS A 106 5.01 3.29 -6.88
N GLN A 107 5.33 4.35 -7.61
CA GLN A 107 6.04 4.28 -8.89
C GLN A 107 7.52 4.58 -8.70
N ARG A 108 7.83 5.71 -8.05
CA ARG A 108 9.19 6.21 -7.81
C ARG A 108 9.18 7.19 -6.64
N ILE A 109 10.35 7.52 -6.13
CA ILE A 109 10.54 8.65 -5.21
C ILE A 109 10.56 9.92 -6.06
N GLU A 110 9.83 10.94 -5.64
CA GLU A 110 9.74 12.21 -6.37
C GLU A 110 11.14 12.83 -6.50
N GLY A 111 11.50 13.26 -7.72
CA GLY A 111 12.81 13.85 -8.01
C GLY A 111 13.96 12.86 -8.19
N MET A 112 13.76 11.56 -7.94
CA MET A 112 14.75 10.52 -8.18
C MET A 112 14.48 9.80 -9.51
N SER A 113 15.55 9.31 -10.15
CA SER A 113 15.41 8.35 -11.25
C SER A 113 14.82 7.03 -10.76
N ASP A 114 14.32 6.22 -11.68
CA ASP A 114 13.85 4.86 -11.38
C ASP A 114 14.98 3.98 -10.80
N ALA A 115 16.21 4.12 -11.31
CA ALA A 115 17.37 3.38 -10.84
C ALA A 115 17.78 3.73 -9.40
N GLU A 116 17.63 5.00 -9.00
CA GLU A 116 17.86 5.45 -7.62
C GLU A 116 16.70 5.08 -6.70
N SER A 117 15.46 5.19 -7.19
CA SER A 117 14.25 4.92 -6.40
C SER A 117 14.10 3.44 -6.06
N LYS A 118 14.32 2.56 -7.04
CA LYS A 118 14.09 1.12 -6.93
C LYS A 118 14.73 0.46 -5.71
N PRO A 119 16.05 0.59 -5.45
CA PRO A 119 16.68 -0.08 -4.31
C PRO A 119 16.11 0.41 -2.97
N LEU A 120 15.84 1.72 -2.84
CA LEU A 120 15.31 2.27 -1.60
C LEU A 120 13.86 1.85 -1.36
N LEU A 121 13.00 1.93 -2.38
CA LEU A 121 11.62 1.44 -2.28
C LEU A 121 11.57 -0.06 -2.01
N GLN A 122 12.41 -0.85 -2.68
CA GLN A 122 12.49 -2.30 -2.49
C GLN A 122 12.87 -2.66 -1.05
N PHE A 123 13.90 -2.01 -0.49
CA PHE A 123 14.27 -2.17 0.91
C PHE A 123 13.10 -1.85 1.85
N LEU A 124 12.38 -0.75 1.60
CA LEU A 124 11.24 -0.36 2.45
C LEU A 124 10.08 -1.36 2.36
N TYR A 125 9.83 -1.96 1.20
CA TYR A 125 8.83 -3.04 1.05
C TYR A 125 9.24 -4.27 1.86
N GLU A 126 10.48 -4.70 1.73
CA GLU A 126 11.03 -5.86 2.47
C GLU A 126 10.98 -5.61 3.98
N HIS A 127 11.39 -4.43 4.44
CA HIS A 127 11.36 -4.06 5.84
C HIS A 127 9.92 -4.00 6.38
N ALA A 128 9.00 -3.32 5.69
CA ALA A 128 7.62 -3.18 6.16
C ALA A 128 6.87 -4.53 6.22
N THR A 129 7.21 -5.47 5.34
CA THR A 129 6.56 -6.79 5.23
C THR A 129 7.23 -7.89 6.04
N ARG A 130 8.20 -7.56 6.89
CA ARG A 130 8.77 -8.50 7.84
C ARG A 130 7.67 -9.13 8.70
N PHE A 131 7.75 -10.45 8.88
CA PHE A 131 6.67 -11.23 9.50
C PHE A 131 6.38 -10.81 10.94
N ASP A 132 7.38 -10.35 11.69
CA ASP A 132 7.24 -9.85 13.07
C ASP A 132 6.44 -8.54 13.17
N PHE A 133 6.16 -7.86 12.06
CA PHE A 133 5.29 -6.67 12.00
C PHE A 133 3.85 -7.01 11.63
N THR A 134 3.56 -8.29 11.37
CA THR A 134 2.29 -8.74 10.81
C THR A 134 1.37 -9.35 11.86
N CYS A 135 0.08 -9.32 11.57
CA CYS A 135 -0.90 -10.21 12.18
C CYS A 135 -1.70 -10.91 11.08
N ARG A 136 -2.34 -12.02 11.44
CA ARG A 136 -3.14 -12.83 10.52
C ARG A 136 -4.54 -13.03 11.08
N VAL A 137 -5.54 -12.57 10.34
CA VAL A 137 -6.94 -12.64 10.73
C VAL A 137 -7.63 -13.73 9.93
N ARG A 138 -8.17 -14.73 10.63
CA ARG A 138 -9.09 -15.71 10.05
C ARG A 138 -10.51 -15.17 10.11
N TRP A 139 -11.25 -15.33 9.03
CA TRP A 139 -12.63 -14.86 8.94
C TRP A 139 -13.60 -15.92 9.45
N LYS A 140 -14.71 -15.44 10.02
CA LYS A 140 -15.89 -16.24 10.33
C LYS A 140 -17.14 -15.51 9.85
N LYS A 141 -18.19 -16.26 9.52
CA LYS A 141 -19.50 -15.70 9.14
C LYS A 141 -19.92 -14.59 10.12
N ASP A 142 -20.38 -13.48 9.56
CA ASP A 142 -20.85 -12.29 10.27
C ASP A 142 -19.78 -11.52 11.07
N GLN A 143 -18.49 -11.88 10.95
CA GLN A 143 -17.39 -11.07 11.49
C GLN A 143 -17.33 -9.71 10.80
N VAL A 144 -17.19 -8.66 11.60
CA VAL A 144 -16.95 -7.28 11.15
C VAL A 144 -15.54 -6.88 11.58
N LEU A 145 -14.78 -6.31 10.64
CA LEU A 145 -13.43 -5.82 10.86
C LEU A 145 -13.34 -4.38 10.35
N VAL A 146 -12.57 -3.57 11.07
CA VAL A 146 -12.17 -2.21 10.68
C VAL A 146 -10.64 -2.16 10.67
#